data_AF-A0AB37IQ94-F1
#
_entry.id   AF-A0AB37IQ94-F1
#
_cell.length_a   1.000
_cell.length_b   1.000
_cell.length_c   1.000
_cell.angle_alpha   90.00
_cell.angle_beta   90.00
_cell.angle_gamma   90.00
#
_symmetry.space_group_name_H-M   'P 1'
#
loop_
_entity.id
_entity.type
_entity.pdbx_description
1 polymer ?
#
loop_
_entity_poly.entity_id
_entity_poly.type
_entity_poly.pdbx_seq_one_letter_code
_entity_poly.pdbx_strand_id
1 'polypeptide(L)'
;MRDFFFVDSTQQQIVSFLLENFLLFAFSYALYYIALVVVRGGRAKSNLLFAVFQKKYFGPILVINLINVVINWIINALVLLPGFLIGGVNTYTQLLFNSNTISTDVLSGNALDISYVLTTLLMTFVSLLLMSIVGGLFQFAAWTKFDYPELSIIQCLQYAWYLLKDRLGTYILLQLSFIGWYLVGALALFFGLLWVIAYVNVTIAGFYEQARLEKEPPATYFS
;
A
#
# COMPACT_ATOMS: atom_id res chain seq x y z
N MET A 1 22.77 -24.01 21.90
CA MET A 1 21.32 -23.74 21.96
C MET A 1 21.15 -22.22 22.03
N ARG A 2 20.32 -21.66 21.14
CA ARG A 2 20.15 -20.22 20.78
C ARG A 2 21.18 -19.62 19.82
N ASP A 3 21.08 -20.05 18.57
CA ASP A 3 20.92 -19.09 17.48
C ASP A 3 19.55 -18.41 17.66
N PHE A 4 19.55 -17.16 18.11
CA PHE A 4 18.34 -16.34 18.18
C PHE A 4 18.68 -14.94 17.67
N PHE A 5 18.62 -14.82 16.34
CA PHE A 5 18.30 -13.61 15.58
C PHE A 5 19.08 -12.33 15.90
N PHE A 6 20.32 -12.25 15.45
CA PHE A 6 20.91 -10.97 15.02
C PHE A 6 21.80 -11.23 13.80
N VAL A 7 21.27 -11.00 12.61
CA VAL A 7 22.10 -10.72 11.43
C VAL A 7 21.46 -9.56 10.68
N ASP A 8 21.52 -8.36 11.25
CA ASP A 8 21.36 -7.12 10.50
C ASP A 8 22.48 -7.03 9.46
N SER A 9 22.28 -7.71 8.33
CA SER A 9 23.13 -7.61 7.17
C SER A 9 22.31 -7.00 6.05
N THR A 10 22.91 -6.06 5.32
CA THR A 10 22.36 -5.53 4.07
C THR A 10 21.90 -6.65 3.14
N GLN A 11 22.51 -7.84 3.23
CA GLN A 11 22.08 -9.05 2.53
C GLN A 11 20.66 -9.51 2.91
N GLN A 12 20.27 -9.49 4.18
CA GLN A 12 18.89 -9.82 4.59
C GLN A 12 17.88 -8.81 4.05
N GLN A 13 18.21 -7.52 4.05
CA GLN A 13 17.36 -6.47 3.48
C GLN A 13 17.18 -6.63 1.97
N ILE A 14 18.25 -7.00 1.26
CA ILE A 14 18.18 -7.30 -0.17
C ILE A 14 17.31 -8.54 -0.42
N VAL A 15 17.50 -9.61 0.37
CA VAL A 15 16.72 -10.83 0.24
C VAL A 15 15.24 -10.59 0.56
N SER A 16 14.91 -9.85 1.62
CA SER A 16 13.53 -9.52 1.96
C SER A 16 12.88 -8.66 0.88
N PHE A 17 13.59 -7.65 0.37
CA PHE A 17 13.13 -6.84 -0.74
C PHE A 17 12.83 -7.68 -1.98
N LEU A 18 13.74 -8.58 -2.37
CA LEU A 18 13.53 -9.46 -3.52
C LEU A 18 12.35 -10.41 -3.31
N LEU A 19 12.24 -11.02 -2.13
CA LEU A 19 11.12 -11.90 -1.79
C LEU A 19 9.80 -11.14 -1.87
N GLU A 20 9.70 -9.95 -1.29
CA GLU A 20 8.49 -9.14 -1.31
C GLU A 20 8.09 -8.75 -2.72
N ASN A 21 9.04 -8.26 -3.52
CA ASN A 21 8.77 -7.66 -4.82
C ASN A 21 8.61 -8.67 -5.96
N PHE A 22 9.21 -9.86 -5.85
CA PHE A 22 9.23 -10.87 -6.92
C PHE A 22 8.49 -12.16 -6.58
N LEU A 23 8.18 -12.43 -5.31
CA LEU A 23 7.53 -13.67 -4.90
C LEU A 23 6.25 -13.41 -4.10
N LEU A 24 6.33 -12.69 -2.98
CA LEU A 24 5.19 -12.46 -2.10
C LEU A 24 4.14 -11.54 -2.72
N PHE A 25 4.54 -10.62 -3.60
CA PHE A 25 3.58 -9.79 -4.34
C PHE A 25 2.55 -10.66 -5.07
N ALA A 26 2.99 -11.75 -5.71
CA ALA A 26 2.11 -12.58 -6.53
C ALA A 26 0.99 -13.21 -5.69
N PHE A 27 1.29 -13.59 -4.44
CA PHE A 27 0.28 -14.07 -3.49
C PHE A 27 -0.66 -12.96 -3.03
N SER A 28 -0.15 -11.75 -2.76
CA SER A 28 -0.99 -10.59 -2.43
C SER A 28 -2.00 -10.28 -3.55
N TYR A 29 -1.53 -10.21 -4.80
CA TYR A 29 -2.39 -9.99 -5.95
C TYR A 29 -3.32 -11.17 -6.24
N ALA A 30 -2.92 -12.41 -5.91
CA ALA A 30 -3.80 -13.55 -6.00
C ALA A 30 -4.96 -13.48 -5.00
N LEU A 31 -4.72 -12.97 -3.78
CA LEU A 31 -5.78 -12.71 -2.80
C LEU A 31 -6.74 -11.63 -3.31
N TYR A 32 -6.24 -10.58 -3.96
CA TYR A 32 -7.09 -9.58 -4.62
C TYR A 32 -7.94 -10.22 -5.71
N TYR A 33 -7.36 -11.11 -6.54
CA TYR A 33 -8.11 -11.82 -7.56
C TYR A 33 -9.19 -12.75 -6.98
N ILE A 34 -8.87 -13.47 -5.90
CA ILE A 34 -9.84 -14.31 -5.19
C ILE A 34 -11.00 -13.47 -4.65
N ALA A 35 -10.74 -12.30 -4.08
CA ALA A 35 -11.79 -11.41 -3.61
C ALA A 35 -12.75 -11.02 -4.74
N LEU A 36 -12.22 -10.71 -5.93
CA LEU A 36 -13.03 -10.42 -7.13
C LEU A 36 -13.87 -11.63 -7.57
N VAL A 37 -13.29 -12.84 -7.57
CA VAL A 37 -14.02 -14.07 -7.90
C VAL A 37 -15.17 -14.32 -6.91
N VAL A 38 -14.94 -14.08 -5.62
CA VAL A 38 -15.97 -14.25 -4.57
C VAL A 38 -17.10 -13.25 -4.73
N VAL A 39 -16.79 -11.98 -5.03
CA VAL A 39 -17.79 -10.93 -5.31
C VAL A 39 -18.68 -11.32 -6.49
N ARG A 40 -18.12 -11.98 -7.50
CA ARG A 40 -18.87 -12.47 -8.67
C ARG A 40 -19.65 -13.77 -8.43
N GLY A 41 -19.74 -14.24 -7.18
CA GLY A 41 -20.44 -15.48 -6.81
C GLY A 41 -19.62 -16.76 -7.03
N GLY A 42 -18.34 -16.63 -7.36
CA GLY A 42 -17.41 -17.75 -7.45
C GLY A 42 -16.95 -18.25 -6.08
N ARG A 43 -16.38 -19.46 -6.03
CA ARG A 43 -15.80 -20.04 -4.81
C ARG A 43 -14.30 -19.80 -4.76
N ALA A 44 -13.79 -19.43 -3.59
CA ALA A 44 -12.36 -19.37 -3.34
C ALA A 44 -11.75 -20.79 -3.45
N LYS A 45 -10.92 -21.00 -4.48
CA LYS A 45 -10.20 -22.27 -4.71
C LYS A 45 -8.71 -22.04 -4.51
N SER A 46 -8.00 -23.01 -3.92
CA SER A 46 -6.56 -22.92 -3.66
C SER A 46 -5.73 -22.72 -4.94
N ASN A 47 -6.18 -23.23 -6.09
CA ASN A 47 -5.51 -23.01 -7.37
C ASN A 47 -5.47 -21.51 -7.78
N LEU A 48 -6.41 -20.70 -7.30
CA LEU A 48 -6.45 -19.26 -7.60
C LEU A 48 -5.30 -18.50 -6.94
N LEU A 49 -4.72 -19.02 -5.85
CA LEU A 49 -3.52 -18.44 -5.22
C LEU A 49 -2.33 -18.43 -6.19
N PHE A 50 -2.32 -19.35 -7.16
CA PHE A 50 -1.27 -19.44 -8.15
C PHE A 50 -1.64 -18.79 -9.50
N ALA A 51 -2.80 -18.13 -9.60
CA ALA A 51 -3.27 -17.52 -10.85
C ALA A 51 -2.29 -16.48 -11.40
N VAL A 52 -1.65 -15.71 -10.52
CA VAL A 52 -0.68 -14.66 -10.89
C VAL A 52 0.62 -15.24 -11.43
N PHE A 53 1.00 -16.45 -11.04
CA PHE A 53 2.21 -17.12 -11.54
C PHE A 53 2.06 -17.68 -12.95
N GLN A 54 0.85 -17.63 -13.54
CA GLN A 54 0.68 -18.01 -14.93
C GLN A 54 1.43 -17.04 -15.85
N LYS A 55 2.13 -17.57 -16.87
CA LYS A 55 2.99 -16.81 -17.80
C LYS A 55 2.31 -15.56 -18.40
N LYS A 56 0.99 -15.60 -18.56
CA LYS A 56 0.17 -14.51 -19.10
C LYS A 56 0.03 -13.29 -18.17
N TYR A 57 0.03 -13.52 -16.85
CA TYR A 57 -0.26 -12.48 -15.85
C TYR A 57 0.95 -12.07 -15.02
N PHE A 58 1.93 -12.96 -14.84
CA PHE A 58 3.07 -12.71 -13.96
C PHE A 58 3.83 -11.43 -14.34
N GLY A 59 4.24 -11.30 -15.61
CA GLY A 59 4.99 -10.14 -16.09
C GLY A 59 4.26 -8.81 -15.91
N PRO A 60 3.02 -8.66 -16.44
CA PRO A 60 2.29 -7.41 -16.30
C PRO A 60 1.94 -7.03 -14.85
N ILE A 61 1.53 -7.99 -14.01
CA ILE A 61 1.20 -7.71 -12.61
C ILE A 61 2.46 -7.37 -11.81
N LEU A 62 3.61 -7.98 -12.13
CA LEU A 62 4.89 -7.62 -11.53
C LEU A 62 5.25 -6.16 -11.84
N VAL A 63 5.09 -5.72 -13.09
CA VAL A 63 5.36 -4.31 -13.45
C VAL A 63 4.42 -3.36 -12.71
N ILE A 64 3.12 -3.68 -12.61
CA ILE A 64 2.16 -2.91 -11.81
C ILE A 64 2.62 -2.83 -10.34
N ASN A 65 3.09 -3.95 -9.76
CA ASN A 65 3.61 -3.97 -8.40
C ASN A 65 4.87 -3.10 -8.24
N LEU A 66 5.83 -3.20 -9.15
CA LEU A 66 7.05 -2.38 -9.08
C LEU A 66 6.75 -0.89 -9.19
N ILE A 67 5.82 -0.49 -10.07
CA ILE A 67 5.36 0.89 -10.16
C ILE A 67 4.70 1.35 -8.85
N ASN A 68 3.83 0.52 -8.27
CA ASN A 68 3.23 0.80 -6.96
C ASN A 68 4.31 0.99 -5.87
N VAL A 69 5.32 0.13 -5.81
CA VAL A 69 6.39 0.20 -4.81
C VAL A 69 7.21 1.49 -4.97
N VAL A 70 7.60 1.84 -6.20
CA VAL A 70 8.31 3.09 -6.49
C VAL A 70 7.47 4.30 -6.08
N ILE A 71 6.18 4.30 -6.39
CA ILE A 71 5.29 5.41 -6.01
C ILE A 71 5.13 5.49 -4.50
N ASN A 72 5.00 4.37 -3.78
CA ASN A 72 4.96 4.38 -2.32
C ASN A 72 6.25 4.94 -1.71
N TRP A 73 7.42 4.63 -2.29
CA TRP A 73 8.67 5.25 -1.87
C TRP A 73 8.69 6.76 -2.11
N ILE A 74 8.20 7.23 -3.27
CA ILE A 74 8.08 8.65 -3.59
C ILE A 74 7.14 9.35 -2.60
N ILE A 75 5.98 8.76 -2.31
CA ILE A 75 5.00 9.32 -1.36
C ILE A 75 5.63 9.43 0.03
N ASN A 76 6.27 8.38 0.52
CA ASN A 76 6.94 8.41 1.82
C ASN A 76 8.07 9.46 1.84
N ALA A 77 8.88 9.52 0.78
CA ALA A 77 9.94 10.51 0.66
C ALA A 77 9.37 11.93 0.70
N LEU A 78 8.28 12.20 -0.03
CA LEU A 78 7.64 13.51 -0.13
C LEU A 78 6.97 13.93 1.18
N VAL A 79 6.28 13.01 1.85
CA VAL A 79 5.60 13.27 3.13
C VAL A 79 6.58 13.49 4.27
N LEU A 80 7.73 12.79 4.27
CA LEU A 80 8.75 12.93 5.32
C LEU A 80 9.69 14.13 5.11
N LEU A 81 9.81 14.63 3.88
CA LEU A 81 10.72 15.73 3.52
C LEU A 81 10.57 16.98 4.42
N PRO A 82 9.35 17.50 4.68
CA PRO A 82 9.17 18.65 5.55
C PRO A 82 9.67 18.40 6.99
N GLY A 83 9.47 17.19 7.51
CA GLY A 83 9.97 16.80 8.84
C GLY A 83 11.49 16.82 8.92
N PHE A 84 12.16 16.28 7.90
CA PHE A 84 13.62 16.30 7.80
C PHE A 84 14.17 17.74 7.69
N LEU A 85 13.53 18.61 6.91
CA LEU A 85 13.97 20.01 6.76
C LEU A 85 13.82 20.80 8.05
N ILE A 86 12.67 20.70 8.73
CA ILE A 86 12.44 21.40 10.00
C ILE A 86 13.42 20.93 11.07
N GLY A 87 13.63 19.62 11.20
CA GLY A 87 14.63 19.06 12.12
C GLY A 87 16.06 19.49 11.80
N GLY A 88 16.42 19.54 10.52
CA GLY A 88 17.73 19.98 10.05
C GLY A 88 18.00 21.47 10.30
N VAL A 89 17.01 22.34 10.06
CA VAL A 89 17.14 23.78 10.32
C VAL A 89 17.22 24.07 11.81
N ASN A 90 16.43 23.37 12.64
CA ASN A 90 16.46 23.55 14.10
C ASN A 90 17.82 23.15 14.69
N THR A 91 18.40 22.02 14.26
CA THR A 91 19.73 21.59 14.73
C THR A 91 20.83 22.54 14.24
N TYR A 92 20.78 22.96 12.96
CA TYR A 92 21.72 23.92 12.40
C TYR A 92 21.70 25.27 13.13
N THR A 93 20.51 25.81 13.40
CA THR A 93 20.37 27.09 14.13
C THR A 93 20.83 26.99 15.59
N GLN A 94 20.57 25.86 16.27
CA GLN A 94 21.11 25.62 17.61
C GLN A 94 22.64 25.64 17.63
N LEU A 95 23.28 25.00 16.63
CA LEU A 95 24.75 25.01 16.51
C LEU A 95 25.32 26.41 16.25
N LEU A 96 24.59 27.26 15.50
CA LEU A 96 25.02 28.63 15.21
C LEU A 96 24.89 29.58 16.41
N PHE A 97 23.82 29.44 17.20
CA PHE A 97 23.46 30.44 18.22
C PHE A 97 23.67 29.96 19.66
N ASN A 98 23.89 28.66 19.90
CA ASN A 98 24.12 28.11 21.23
C ASN A 98 25.04 26.88 21.20
N SER A 99 26.36 27.12 21.18
CA SER A 99 27.39 26.08 21.10
C SER A 99 27.55 25.22 22.36
N ASN A 100 26.89 25.56 23.47
CA ASN A 100 27.11 24.92 24.78
C ASN A 100 26.06 23.87 25.16
N THR A 101 25.01 23.69 24.35
CA THR A 101 24.04 22.61 24.52
C THR A 101 24.26 21.56 23.45
N ILE A 102 25.35 20.79 23.59
CA ILE A 102 25.55 19.60 22.77
C ILE A 102 24.61 18.52 23.29
N SER A 103 23.40 18.49 22.74
CA SER A 103 22.69 17.23 22.60
C SER A 103 23.06 16.70 21.22
N THR A 104 24.15 15.92 21.13
CA THR A 104 24.49 15.08 19.96
C THR A 104 23.41 14.04 19.64
N ASP A 105 22.37 14.00 20.45
CA ASP A 105 21.25 13.11 20.35
C ASP A 105 20.06 13.87 19.76
N VAL A 106 20.03 13.95 18.44
CA VAL A 106 18.88 14.44 17.67
C VAL A 106 17.60 13.65 18.03
N LEU A 107 17.76 12.43 18.56
CA LEU A 107 16.67 11.58 19.03
C LEU A 107 16.36 11.75 20.54
N SER A 108 17.31 11.73 21.48
CA SER A 108 16.92 11.48 22.89
C SER A 108 16.29 12.65 23.65
N GLY A 109 16.54 13.90 23.29
CA GLY A 109 15.87 15.06 23.92
C GLY A 109 14.45 15.28 23.41
N ASN A 110 14.25 15.14 22.09
CA ASN A 110 12.99 15.46 21.41
C ASN A 110 12.09 14.23 21.18
N ALA A 111 12.58 12.98 21.28
CA ALA A 111 11.75 11.78 21.06
C ALA A 111 10.69 11.55 22.15
N LEU A 112 10.81 12.22 23.30
CA LEU A 112 9.79 12.21 24.35
C LEU A 112 8.98 13.52 24.41
N ASP A 113 9.32 14.51 23.58
CA ASP A 113 8.51 15.73 23.46
C ASP A 113 7.17 15.37 22.81
N ILE A 114 6.09 15.57 23.56
CA ILE A 114 4.72 15.26 23.15
C ILE A 114 4.40 15.90 21.79
N SER A 115 4.92 17.10 21.53
CA SER A 115 4.73 17.80 20.24
C SER A 115 5.41 17.09 19.07
N TYR A 116 6.63 16.58 19.26
CA TYR A 116 7.38 15.87 18.23
C TYR A 116 6.79 14.49 17.97
N VAL A 117 6.41 13.76 19.02
CA VAL A 117 5.72 12.47 18.90
C VAL A 117 4.37 12.63 18.19
N LEU A 118 3.58 13.65 18.54
CA LEU A 118 2.30 13.89 17.89
C LEU A 118 2.46 14.26 16.41
N THR A 119 3.45 15.09 16.08
CA THR A 119 3.72 15.50 14.70
C THR A 119 4.21 14.33 13.84
N THR A 120 5.13 13.51 14.36
CA THR A 120 5.61 12.31 13.65
C THR A 120 4.52 11.26 13.48
N LEU A 121 3.66 11.07 14.49
CA LEU A 121 2.51 10.18 14.41
C LEU A 121 1.48 10.67 13.38
N LEU A 122 1.23 11.99 13.30
CA LEU A 122 0.36 12.56 12.29
C LEU A 122 0.92 12.37 10.87
N MET A 123 2.23 12.59 10.68
CA MET A 123 2.87 12.41 9.37
C MET A 123 2.87 10.94 8.91
N THR A 124 3.14 10.00 9.83
CA THR A 124 3.05 8.57 9.51
C THR A 124 1.62 8.16 9.21
N PHE A 125 0.63 8.65 9.95
CA PHE A 125 -0.78 8.43 9.67
C PHE A 125 -1.18 8.94 8.27
N VAL A 126 -0.81 10.17 7.92
CA VAL A 126 -1.07 10.73 6.58
C VAL A 126 -0.41 9.89 5.49
N SER A 127 0.83 9.44 5.70
CA SER A 127 1.51 8.57 4.74
C SER A 127 0.76 7.26 4.53
N LEU A 128 0.35 6.58 5.61
CA LEU A 128 -0.42 5.34 5.54
C LEU A 128 -1.74 5.51 4.80
N LEU A 129 -2.45 6.63 5.00
CA LEU A 129 -3.68 6.91 4.26
C LEU A 129 -3.41 7.10 2.76
N LEU A 130 -2.40 7.87 2.40
CA LEU A 130 -2.02 8.09 1.00
C LEU A 130 -1.61 6.77 0.33
N MET A 131 -0.80 5.95 1.01
CA MET A 131 -0.40 4.63 0.52
C MET A 131 -1.61 3.72 0.30
N SER A 132 -2.60 3.75 1.19
CA SER A 132 -3.83 2.94 1.04
C SER A 132 -4.65 3.38 -0.18
N ILE A 133 -4.83 4.70 -0.38
CA ILE A 133 -5.57 5.25 -1.52
C ILE A 133 -4.89 4.89 -2.84
N VAL A 134 -3.58 5.08 -2.91
CA VAL A 134 -2.79 4.82 -4.12
C VAL A 134 -2.67 3.32 -4.38
N GLY A 135 -2.44 2.51 -3.35
CA GLY A 135 -2.43 1.05 -3.45
C GLY A 135 -3.75 0.51 -4.00
N GLY A 136 -4.88 1.12 -3.60
CA GLY A 136 -6.20 0.89 -4.18
C GLY A 136 -6.28 1.06 -5.68
N LEU A 137 -5.70 2.15 -6.21
CA LEU A 137 -5.65 2.40 -7.65
C LEU A 137 -4.87 1.29 -8.39
N PHE A 138 -3.74 0.86 -7.84
CA PHE A 138 -2.94 -0.25 -8.42
C PHE A 138 -3.67 -1.60 -8.32
N GLN A 139 -4.44 -1.81 -7.26
CA GLN A 139 -5.33 -2.96 -7.13
C GLN A 139 -6.40 -2.97 -8.23
N PHE A 140 -7.00 -1.82 -8.56
CA PHE A 140 -7.95 -1.68 -9.67
C PHE A 140 -7.28 -1.93 -11.03
N ALA A 141 -6.06 -1.45 -11.21
CA ALA A 141 -5.30 -1.69 -12.44
C ALA A 141 -4.99 -3.19 -12.62
N ALA A 142 -4.65 -3.89 -11.53
CA ALA A 142 -4.44 -5.33 -11.55
C ALA A 142 -5.73 -6.10 -11.89
N TRP A 143 -6.87 -5.75 -11.29
CA TRP A 143 -8.16 -6.35 -11.65
C TRP A 143 -8.55 -6.10 -13.10
N THR A 144 -8.32 -4.88 -13.59
CA THR A 144 -8.52 -4.56 -15.01
C THR A 144 -7.66 -5.45 -15.90
N LYS A 145 -6.42 -5.73 -15.51
CA LYS A 145 -5.53 -6.62 -16.27
C LYS A 145 -5.97 -8.10 -16.21
N PHE A 146 -6.55 -8.54 -15.09
CA PHE A 146 -7.14 -9.88 -15.00
C PHE A 146 -8.39 -10.02 -15.87
N ASP A 147 -9.23 -8.98 -15.94
CA ASP A 147 -10.44 -8.96 -16.76
C ASP A 147 -10.14 -8.79 -18.26
N TYR A 148 -9.18 -7.92 -18.60
CA TYR A 148 -8.80 -7.55 -19.95
C TYR A 148 -7.30 -7.78 -20.17
N PRO A 149 -6.88 -9.03 -20.41
CA PRO A 149 -5.48 -9.38 -20.55
C PRO A 149 -4.79 -8.71 -21.75
N GLU A 150 -5.54 -8.24 -22.74
CA GLU A 150 -5.00 -7.63 -23.96
C GLU A 150 -4.56 -6.17 -23.77
N LEU A 151 -5.07 -5.48 -22.74
CA LEU A 151 -4.73 -4.08 -22.48
C LEU A 151 -3.27 -3.92 -22.05
N SER A 152 -2.62 -2.86 -22.52
CA SER A 152 -1.31 -2.45 -22.02
C SER A 152 -1.39 -2.02 -20.54
N ILE A 153 -0.28 -2.13 -19.80
CA ILE A 153 -0.22 -1.75 -18.38
C ILE A 153 -0.66 -0.30 -18.16
N ILE A 154 -0.27 0.60 -19.08
CA ILE A 154 -0.64 2.02 -19.03
C ILE A 154 -2.15 2.19 -19.25
N GLN A 155 -2.74 1.44 -20.19
CA GLN A 155 -4.18 1.45 -20.44
C GLN A 155 -4.94 0.89 -19.23
N CYS A 156 -4.43 -0.15 -18.56
CA CYS A 156 -5.01 -0.64 -17.31
C CYS A 156 -5.00 0.43 -16.22
N LEU A 157 -3.94 1.21 -16.10
CA LEU A 157 -3.84 2.28 -15.10
C LEU A 157 -4.78 3.46 -15.43
N GLN A 158 -4.85 3.86 -16.71
CA GLN A 158 -5.78 4.88 -17.18
C GLN A 158 -7.24 4.46 -16.95
N TYR A 159 -7.57 3.21 -17.25
CA TYR A 159 -8.90 2.68 -17.02
C TYR A 159 -9.22 2.56 -15.53
N ALA A 160 -8.27 2.11 -14.70
CA ALA A 160 -8.43 2.08 -13.25
C ALA A 160 -8.71 3.48 -12.67
N TRP A 161 -7.98 4.50 -13.13
CA TRP A 161 -8.23 5.89 -12.78
C TRP A 161 -9.59 6.37 -13.29
N TYR A 162 -9.95 6.02 -14.53
CA TYR A 162 -11.25 6.34 -15.08
C TYR A 162 -12.38 5.73 -14.26
N LEU A 163 -12.24 4.49 -13.77
CA LEU A 163 -13.22 3.85 -12.88
C LEU A 163 -13.34 4.59 -11.54
N LEU A 164 -12.20 5.00 -10.96
CA LEU A 164 -12.13 5.55 -9.61
C LEU A 164 -12.48 7.05 -9.52
N LYS A 165 -12.12 7.87 -10.52
CA LYS A 165 -12.14 9.35 -10.45
C LYS A 165 -13.46 9.95 -9.94
N ASP A 166 -14.60 9.43 -10.40
CA ASP A 166 -15.92 9.99 -10.07
C ASP A 166 -16.39 9.59 -8.66
N ARG A 167 -15.71 8.62 -8.05
CA ARG A 167 -16.07 8.02 -6.75
C ARG A 167 -14.91 8.11 -5.75
N LEU A 168 -13.90 8.93 -6.02
CA LEU A 168 -12.72 9.07 -5.15
C LEU A 168 -13.11 9.45 -3.73
N GLY A 169 -14.04 10.39 -3.55
CA GLY A 169 -14.52 10.80 -2.22
C GLY A 169 -15.13 9.63 -1.46
N THR A 170 -16.00 8.85 -2.10
CA THR A 170 -16.59 7.64 -1.52
C THR A 170 -15.54 6.59 -1.21
N TYR A 171 -14.53 6.43 -2.07
CA TYR A 171 -13.42 5.50 -1.85
C TYR A 171 -12.55 5.90 -0.65
N ILE A 172 -12.26 7.19 -0.48
CA ILE A 172 -11.50 7.70 0.67
C ILE A 172 -12.29 7.48 1.96
N LEU A 173 -13.60 7.76 1.96
CA LEU A 173 -14.47 7.48 3.11
C LEU A 173 -14.53 5.98 3.43
N LEU A 174 -14.57 5.14 2.40
CA LEU A 174 -14.50 3.68 2.55
C LEU A 174 -13.19 3.26 3.21
N GLN A 175 -12.05 3.78 2.76
CA GLN A 175 -10.74 3.52 3.36
C GLN A 175 -10.67 3.98 4.82
N LEU A 176 -11.22 5.16 5.13
CA LEU A 176 -11.28 5.69 6.49
C LEU A 176 -12.11 4.79 7.41
N SER A 177 -13.20 4.21 6.89
CA SER A 177 -14.05 3.28 7.65
C SER A 177 -13.33 2.02 8.10
N PHE A 178 -12.32 1.57 7.34
CA PHE A 178 -11.55 0.37 7.68
C PHE A 178 -10.58 0.57 8.84
N ILE A 179 -10.19 1.81 9.16
CA ILE A 179 -9.27 2.09 10.28
C ILE A 179 -9.83 1.55 11.59
N GLY A 180 -11.13 1.73 11.84
CA GLY A 180 -11.80 1.17 13.01
C GLY A 180 -11.73 -0.37 13.05
N TRP A 181 -11.91 -1.02 11.91
CA TRP A 181 -11.81 -2.48 11.78
C TRP A 181 -10.38 -2.96 12.02
N TYR A 182 -9.37 -2.25 11.52
CA TYR A 182 -7.96 -2.58 11.80
C TYR A 182 -7.62 -2.47 13.28
N LEU A 183 -8.16 -1.46 13.99
CA LEU A 183 -7.99 -1.32 15.44
C LEU A 183 -8.64 -2.50 16.19
N VAL A 184 -9.87 -2.85 15.85
CA VAL A 184 -10.56 -4.01 16.46
C VAL A 184 -9.82 -5.32 16.17
N GLY A 185 -9.37 -5.51 14.94
CA GLY A 185 -8.60 -6.69 14.53
C GLY A 185 -7.26 -6.80 15.26
N ALA A 186 -6.59 -5.67 15.51
CA ALA A 186 -5.35 -5.62 16.29
C ALA A 186 -5.59 -5.97 17.77
N LEU A 187 -6.67 -5.46 18.37
CA LEU A 187 -7.07 -5.79 19.76
C LEU A 187 -7.41 -7.28 19.93
N ALA A 188 -7.90 -7.94 18.88
CA ALA A 188 -8.17 -9.37 18.84
C ALA A 188 -6.90 -10.23 18.62
N LEU A 189 -5.82 -9.93 19.36
CA LEU A 189 -4.53 -10.65 19.35
C LEU A 189 -3.93 -10.83 17.93
N PHE A 190 -4.11 -9.86 17.04
CA PHE A 190 -3.70 -9.91 15.63
C PHE A 190 -4.37 -11.00 14.76
N PHE A 191 -4.98 -12.04 15.35
CA PHE A 191 -5.78 -13.03 14.62
C PHE A 191 -7.01 -12.40 13.96
N GLY A 192 -7.61 -11.38 14.60
CA GLY A 192 -8.70 -10.62 14.01
C GLY A 192 -8.31 -9.92 12.70
N LEU A 193 -7.04 -9.56 12.51
CA LEU A 193 -6.58 -8.92 11.28
C LEU A 193 -6.72 -9.82 10.05
N LEU A 194 -6.62 -11.14 10.20
CA LEU A 194 -6.84 -12.07 9.08
C LEU A 194 -8.26 -11.90 8.49
N TRP A 195 -9.26 -11.74 9.36
CA TRP A 195 -10.64 -11.53 8.95
C TRP A 195 -10.86 -10.13 8.38
N VAL A 196 -10.25 -9.12 8.99
CA VAL A 196 -10.32 -7.73 8.52
C VAL A 196 -9.71 -7.60 7.12
N ILE A 197 -8.54 -8.19 6.87
CA ILE A 197 -7.91 -8.16 5.53
C ILE A 197 -8.81 -8.80 4.48
N ALA A 198 -9.39 -9.97 4.78
CA ALA A 198 -10.32 -10.64 3.87
C ALA A 198 -11.56 -9.78 3.59
N TYR A 199 -12.14 -9.19 4.64
CA TYR A 199 -13.28 -8.28 4.55
C TYR A 199 -12.96 -7.07 3.66
N VAL A 200 -11.86 -6.35 3.95
CA VAL A 200 -11.41 -5.18 3.19
C VAL A 200 -11.24 -5.53 1.71
N ASN A 201 -10.56 -6.63 1.40
CA ASN A 201 -10.34 -7.07 0.01
C ASN A 201 -11.65 -7.32 -0.74
N VAL A 202 -12.61 -8.00 -0.10
CA VAL A 202 -13.93 -8.28 -0.70
C VAL A 202 -14.73 -6.99 -0.89
N THR A 203 -14.71 -6.07 0.08
CA THR A 203 -15.41 -4.79 -0.02
C THR A 203 -14.85 -3.91 -1.15
N ILE A 204 -13.52 -3.81 -1.26
CA ILE A 204 -12.88 -3.05 -2.34
C ILE A 204 -13.16 -3.71 -3.70
N ALA A 205 -13.17 -5.04 -3.78
CA ALA A 205 -13.51 -5.77 -5.01
C ALA A 205 -14.97 -5.53 -5.42
N GLY A 206 -15.90 -5.46 -4.45
CA GLY A 206 -17.29 -5.07 -4.69
C GLY A 206 -17.42 -3.66 -5.24
N PHE A 207 -16.65 -2.72 -4.69
CA PHE A 207 -16.62 -1.34 -5.19
C PHE A 207 -16.10 -1.26 -6.63
N TYR A 208 -15.05 -2.02 -6.96
CA TYR A 208 -14.54 -2.13 -8.33
C TYR A 208 -15.58 -2.72 -9.27
N GLU A 209 -16.23 -3.82 -8.88
CA GLU A 209 -17.27 -4.48 -9.68
C GLU A 209 -18.41 -3.51 -10.00
N GLN A 210 -18.89 -2.78 -9.00
CA GLN A 210 -19.93 -1.77 -9.19
C GLN A 210 -19.47 -0.65 -10.13
N ALA A 211 -18.25 -0.14 -9.97
CA ALA A 211 -17.70 0.88 -10.85
C ALA A 211 -17.60 0.39 -12.30
N ARG A 212 -17.23 -0.89 -12.51
CA ARG A 212 -17.15 -1.50 -13.84
C ARG A 212 -18.52 -1.70 -14.47
N LEU A 213 -19.55 -2.04 -13.68
CA LEU A 213 -20.91 -2.25 -14.19
C LEU A 213 -21.60 -0.96 -14.62
N GLU A 214 -21.30 0.16 -13.95
CA GLU A 214 -21.88 1.46 -14.26
C GLU A 214 -21.17 2.20 -15.39
N LYS A 215 -19.90 1.85 -15.65
CA LYS A 215 -19.07 2.51 -16.66
C LYS A 215 -18.92 1.68 -17.91
N GLU A 216 -18.55 2.37 -18.97
CA GLU A 216 -18.32 1.74 -20.25
C GLU A 216 -17.13 0.76 -20.22
N PRO A 217 -17.20 -0.32 -21.02
CA PRO A 217 -16.10 -1.25 -21.16
C PRO A 217 -14.89 -0.56 -21.81
N PRO A 218 -13.67 -1.04 -21.56
CA PRO A 218 -12.46 -0.40 -22.07
C PRO A 218 -12.41 -0.33 -23.61
N ALA A 219 -13.11 -1.23 -24.31
CA ALA A 219 -13.18 -1.22 -25.77
C ALA A 219 -13.83 0.04 -26.36
N THR A 220 -14.80 0.66 -25.68
CA THR A 220 -15.42 1.92 -26.12
C THR A 220 -14.72 3.14 -25.53
N TYR A 221 -14.01 2.98 -24.41
CA TYR A 221 -13.20 4.06 -23.83
C TYR A 221 -11.93 4.37 -24.63
N PHE A 222 -11.30 3.34 -25.21
CA PHE A 222 -10.05 3.47 -25.98
C PHE A 222 -10.24 3.46 -27.51
N SER A 223 -11.48 3.37 -28.00
CA SER A 223 -11.81 3.44 -29.44
C SER A 223 -11.63 4.83 -30.03
#